data_AF-A0A139R3Z6-F1
#
_entry.id   AF-A0A139R3Z6-F1
#
_cell.length_a   1.000
_cell.length_b   1.000
_cell.length_c   1.000
_cell.angle_alpha   90.00
_cell.angle_beta   90.00
_cell.angle_gamma   90.00
#
_symmetry.space_group_name_H-M   'P 1'
#
loop_
_entity.id
_entity.type
_entity.pdbx_description
1 polymer ?
#
loop_
_entity_poly.entity_id
_entity_poly.type
_entity_poly.pdbx_seq_one_letter_code
_entity_poly.pdbx_strand_id
1 'polypeptide(L)'
;MFNINDLILIDLYFICLESAKTTEGIYSITFYDKLMKRLINQKRISPETDLILNNVLLNNIDLAFKYGRENYVERVIEISNSIMTEIHDFQRRPILSLVEWKYYLKFKHDFVAAEQSFTNATLFARLVGDTYLENKLKEEWKLDTTT
;
A
#
# COMPACT_ATOMS: atom_id res chain seq x y z
N MET A 1 -17.61 -6.95 8.63
CA MET A 1 -17.42 -7.00 7.17
C MET A 1 -17.85 -5.66 6.65
N PHE A 2 -16.97 -4.96 5.96
CA PHE A 2 -17.15 -3.61 5.45
C PHE A 2 -17.65 -3.66 4.01
N ASN A 3 -18.72 -2.92 3.73
CA ASN A 3 -19.19 -2.69 2.37
C ASN A 3 -18.39 -1.57 1.70
N ILE A 4 -18.72 -1.24 0.45
CA ILE A 4 -18.06 -0.17 -0.31
C ILE A 4 -18.08 1.18 0.44
N ASN A 5 -19.22 1.58 0.99
CA ASN A 5 -19.35 2.85 1.72
C ASN A 5 -18.49 2.87 2.98
N ASP A 6 -18.43 1.76 3.70
CA ASP A 6 -17.57 1.60 4.88
C ASP A 6 -16.10 1.75 4.48
N LEU A 7 -15.67 1.13 3.37
CA LEU A 7 -14.30 1.23 2.87
C LEU A 7 -13.95 2.68 2.50
N ILE A 8 -14.85 3.39 1.80
CA ILE A 8 -14.65 4.81 1.46
C ILE A 8 -14.54 5.67 2.72
N LEU A 9 -15.38 5.41 3.73
CA LEU A 9 -15.31 6.16 4.99
C LEU A 9 -14.02 5.87 5.76
N ILE A 10 -13.54 4.63 5.73
CA ILE A 10 -12.28 4.23 6.35
C ILE A 10 -11.09 4.88 5.61
N ASP A 11 -11.12 4.93 4.28
CA ASP A 11 -10.12 5.63 3.45
C ASP A 11 -10.02 7.10 3.86
N LEU A 12 -11.16 7.79 3.92
CA LEU A 12 -11.23 9.17 4.39
C LEU A 12 -10.70 9.33 5.82
N TYR A 13 -11.06 8.42 6.73
CA TYR A 13 -10.55 8.44 8.10
C TYR A 13 -9.02 8.33 8.14
N PHE A 14 -8.41 7.43 7.35
CA PHE A 14 -6.96 7.27 7.31
C PHE A 14 -6.25 8.50 6.75
N ILE A 15 -6.77 9.09 5.67
CA ILE A 15 -6.24 10.36 5.12
C ILE A 15 -6.32 11.49 6.17
N CYS A 16 -7.44 11.58 6.88
CA CYS A 16 -7.58 12.55 7.97
C CYS A 16 -6.63 12.28 9.13
N LEU A 17 -6.42 11.02 9.51
CA LEU A 17 -5.47 10.63 10.56
C LEU A 17 -4.03 11.01 10.18
N GLU A 18 -3.65 10.83 8.92
CA GLU A 18 -2.34 11.21 8.42
C GLU A 18 -2.11 12.73 8.49
N SER A 19 -3.15 13.50 8.14
CA SER A 19 -3.14 14.97 8.10
C SER A 19 -3.34 15.63 9.47
N ALA A 20 -3.83 14.88 10.46
CA ALA A 20 -4.11 15.40 11.79
C ALA A 20 -2.82 15.82 12.52
N LYS A 21 -2.80 17.06 13.01
CA LYS A 21 -1.66 17.61 13.77
C LYS A 21 -1.53 17.00 15.17
N THR A 22 -2.63 16.55 15.75
CA THR A 22 -2.70 15.93 17.07
C THR A 22 -3.62 14.71 17.02
N THR A 23 -3.22 13.64 17.71
CA THR A 23 -4.06 12.45 17.90
C THR A 23 -5.04 12.70 19.03
N GLU A 24 -6.15 13.38 18.72
CA GLU A 24 -7.23 13.65 19.67
C GLU A 24 -8.56 13.05 19.19
N GLY A 25 -9.36 12.56 20.14
CA GLY A 25 -10.65 11.94 19.86
C GLY A 25 -10.54 10.63 19.07
N ILE A 26 -11.20 10.57 17.90
CA ILE A 26 -11.23 9.37 17.06
C ILE A 26 -9.88 9.08 16.38
N TYR A 27 -9.00 10.08 16.26
CA TYR A 27 -7.69 9.96 15.64
C TYR A 27 -6.71 9.34 16.64
N SER A 28 -6.68 8.01 16.68
CA SER A 28 -5.77 7.27 17.56
C SER A 28 -5.16 6.06 16.85
N ILE A 29 -3.92 5.75 17.21
CA ILE A 29 -3.20 4.57 16.70
C ILE A 29 -3.96 3.29 17.08
N THR A 30 -4.59 3.26 18.25
CA THR A 30 -5.37 2.09 18.69
C THR A 30 -6.63 1.87 17.84
N PHE A 31 -7.29 2.94 17.40
CA PHE A 31 -8.42 2.83 16.48
C PHE A 31 -7.98 2.47 15.07
N TYR A 32 -6.86 3.04 14.60
CA TYR A 32 -6.21 2.62 13.35
C TYR A 32 -5.90 1.12 13.35
N ASP A 33 -5.22 0.60 14.37
CA ASP A 33 -4.85 -0.82 14.46
C ASP A 33 -6.10 -1.73 14.44
N LYS A 34 -7.19 -1.30 15.08
CA LYS A 34 -8.48 -2.03 15.06
C LYS A 34 -9.09 -2.07 13.65
N LEU A 35 -9.07 -0.96 12.93
CA LEU A 35 -9.59 -0.88 11.56
C LEU A 35 -8.73 -1.69 10.60
N MET A 36 -7.41 -1.48 10.63
CA MET A 36 -6.46 -2.20 9.78
C MET A 36 -6.56 -3.70 9.98
N LYS A 37 -6.61 -4.17 11.23
CA LYS A 37 -6.81 -5.59 11.55
C LYS A 37 -8.11 -6.15 10.96
N ARG A 38 -9.19 -5.35 10.89
CA ARG A 38 -10.46 -5.79 10.28
C ARG A 38 -10.38 -5.80 8.75
N LEU A 39 -9.72 -4.82 8.14
CA LEU A 39 -9.55 -4.74 6.69
C LEU A 39 -8.74 -5.94 6.17
N ILE A 40 -7.57 -6.21 6.75
CA ILE A 40 -6.68 -7.28 6.27
C ILE A 40 -7.22 -8.70 6.53
N ASN A 41 -8.20 -8.84 7.42
CA ASN A 41 -8.84 -10.13 7.75
C ASN A 41 -10.26 -10.25 7.19
N GLN A 42 -10.70 -9.28 6.39
CA GLN A 42 -12.01 -9.33 5.77
C GLN A 42 -12.06 -10.45 4.72
N LYS A 43 -13.18 -11.18 4.69
CA LYS A 43 -13.46 -12.13 3.61
C LYS A 43 -13.64 -11.39 2.28
N ARG A 44 -13.12 -11.99 1.21
CA ARG A 44 -13.30 -11.53 -0.17
C ARG A 44 -14.74 -11.83 -0.61
N ILE A 45 -15.43 -10.82 -1.14
CA ILE A 45 -16.89 -10.89 -1.37
C ILE A 45 -17.22 -10.78 -2.85
N SER A 46 -16.71 -9.73 -3.50
CA SER A 46 -16.94 -9.44 -4.90
C SER A 46 -15.72 -8.74 -5.49
N PRO A 47 -15.45 -8.90 -6.80
CA PRO A 47 -14.34 -8.20 -7.45
C PRO A 47 -14.35 -6.68 -7.24
N GLU A 48 -15.53 -6.06 -7.27
CA GLU A 48 -15.68 -4.62 -7.04
C GLU A 48 -15.27 -4.20 -5.61
N THR A 49 -15.77 -4.91 -4.60
CA THR A 49 -15.42 -4.62 -3.20
C THR A 49 -13.93 -4.86 -2.95
N ASP A 50 -13.40 -5.90 -3.58
CA ASP A 50 -11.99 -6.29 -3.47
C ASP A 50 -11.05 -5.27 -4.13
N LEU A 51 -11.41 -4.73 -5.30
CA LEU A 51 -10.68 -3.63 -5.93
C LEU A 51 -10.64 -2.39 -5.03
N ILE A 52 -11.78 -2.03 -4.44
CA ILE A 52 -11.85 -0.88 -3.53
C ILE A 52 -11.03 -1.15 -2.27
N LEU A 53 -11.14 -2.34 -1.68
CA LEU A 53 -10.31 -2.74 -0.54
C LEU A 53 -8.81 -2.63 -0.86
N ASN A 54 -8.38 -3.11 -2.03
CA ASN A 54 -7.00 -3.01 -2.48
C ASN A 54 -6.54 -1.55 -2.54
N ASN A 55 -7.38 -0.67 -3.11
CA ASN A 55 -7.08 0.75 -3.20
C ASN A 55 -6.94 1.38 -1.80
N VAL A 56 -7.87 1.12 -0.88
CA VAL A 56 -7.81 1.64 0.49
C VAL A 56 -6.56 1.16 1.22
N LEU A 57 -6.19 -0.11 1.07
CA LEU A 57 -4.99 -0.68 1.71
C LEU A 57 -3.69 -0.05 1.15
N LEU A 58 -3.58 0.05 -0.18
CA LEU A 58 -2.39 0.61 -0.83
C LEU A 58 -2.26 2.13 -0.62
N ASN A 59 -3.35 2.88 -0.69
CA ASN A 59 -3.32 4.34 -0.50
C ASN A 59 -2.89 4.73 0.91
N ASN A 60 -3.20 3.92 1.91
CA ASN A 60 -2.93 4.24 3.32
C ASN A 60 -1.80 3.40 3.92
N ILE A 61 -1.00 2.76 3.07
CA ILE A 61 0.13 1.92 3.49
C ILE A 61 1.23 2.75 4.20
N ASP A 62 1.34 4.03 3.85
CA ASP A 62 2.30 4.95 4.45
C ASP A 62 2.10 5.10 5.95
N LEU A 63 0.86 5.01 6.45
CA LEU A 63 0.58 4.97 7.89
C LEU A 63 1.19 3.73 8.55
N ALA A 64 1.14 2.56 7.89
CA ALA A 64 1.73 1.34 8.42
C ALA A 64 3.27 1.46 8.47
N PHE A 65 3.87 2.06 7.44
CA PHE A 65 5.29 2.40 7.46
C PHE A 65 5.63 3.40 8.57
N LYS A 66 4.86 4.47 8.72
CA LYS A 66 5.05 5.54 9.72
C LYS A 66 5.00 5.02 11.15
N TYR A 67 4.07 4.11 11.44
CA TYR A 67 3.91 3.50 12.76
C TYR A 67 4.74 2.22 12.97
N GLY A 68 5.59 1.84 12.00
CA GLY A 68 6.46 0.66 12.12
C GLY A 68 5.69 -0.66 12.21
N ARG A 69 4.52 -0.75 11.58
CA ARG A 69 3.64 -1.93 11.60
C ARG A 69 4.00 -2.91 10.48
N GLU A 70 5.16 -3.57 10.60
CA GLU A 70 5.69 -4.51 9.59
C GLU A 70 4.65 -5.55 9.16
N ASN A 71 4.00 -6.22 10.11
CA ASN A 71 2.99 -7.25 9.83
C ASN A 71 1.83 -6.75 8.96
N TYR A 72 1.46 -5.47 9.06
CA TYR A 72 0.41 -4.90 8.22
C TYR A 72 0.92 -4.65 6.81
N VAL A 73 2.16 -4.19 6.66
CA VAL A 73 2.78 -4.01 5.34
C VAL A 73 2.87 -5.33 4.60
N GLU A 74 3.41 -6.36 5.26
CA GLU A 74 3.52 -7.71 4.70
C GLU A 74 2.14 -8.24 4.27
N ARG A 75 1.13 -8.12 5.14
CA ARG A 75 -0.21 -8.61 4.84
C ARG A 75 -0.89 -7.83 3.72
N VAL A 76 -0.65 -6.53 3.60
CA VAL A 76 -1.15 -5.72 2.49
C VAL A 76 -0.52 -6.18 1.18
N ILE A 77 0.80 -6.41 1.14
CA ILE A 77 1.47 -6.93 -0.06
C ILE A 77 0.84 -8.25 -0.52
N GLU A 78 0.64 -9.20 0.39
CA GLU A 78 0.01 -10.49 0.10
C GLU A 78 -1.41 -10.33 -0.47
N ILE A 79 -2.24 -9.53 0.22
CA ILE A 79 -3.63 -9.32 -0.18
C ILE A 79 -3.66 -8.64 -1.55
N SER A 80 -2.93 -7.55 -1.74
CA SER A 80 -2.87 -6.80 -2.98
C SER A 80 -2.46 -7.68 -4.16
N ASN A 81 -1.43 -8.52 -3.99
CA ASN A 81 -1.00 -9.44 -5.02
C ASN A 81 -2.07 -10.50 -5.35
N SER A 82 -2.78 -11.02 -4.33
CA SER A 82 -3.92 -11.93 -4.52
C SER A 82 -5.06 -11.26 -5.29
N ILE A 83 -5.45 -10.04 -4.90
CA ILE A 83 -6.55 -9.27 -5.54
C ILE A 83 -6.24 -9.06 -7.03
N MET A 84 -5.04 -8.53 -7.34
CA MET A 84 -4.65 -8.24 -8.72
C MET A 84 -4.63 -9.50 -9.59
N THR A 85 -4.18 -10.62 -9.03
CA THR A 85 -4.11 -11.90 -9.74
C THR A 85 -5.51 -12.49 -9.99
N GLU A 86 -6.39 -12.45 -8.98
CA GLU A 86 -7.76 -12.99 -9.06
C GLU A 86 -8.66 -12.20 -10.03
N ILE A 87 -8.49 -10.87 -10.08
CA ILE A 87 -9.33 -9.97 -10.88
C ILE A 87 -8.70 -9.69 -12.25
N HIS A 88 -7.45 -10.12 -12.45
CA HIS A 88 -6.63 -9.79 -13.63
C HIS A 88 -6.48 -8.28 -13.88
N ASP A 89 -6.51 -7.49 -12.81
CA ASP A 89 -6.29 -6.04 -12.86
C ASP A 89 -4.93 -5.70 -12.24
N PHE A 90 -3.99 -5.29 -13.10
CA PHE A 90 -2.62 -4.97 -12.74
C PHE A 90 -2.32 -3.48 -12.75
N GLN A 91 -3.33 -2.60 -12.84
CA GLN A 91 -3.11 -1.15 -12.88
C GLN A 91 -2.35 -0.64 -11.65
N ARG A 92 -2.54 -1.28 -10.49
CA ARG A 92 -1.90 -0.93 -9.22
C ARG A 92 -0.53 -1.60 -9.01
N ARG A 93 -0.03 -2.39 -9.97
CA ARG A 93 1.26 -3.10 -9.84
C ARG A 93 2.46 -2.20 -9.55
N PRO A 94 2.60 -0.99 -10.15
CA PRO A 94 3.70 -0.09 -9.83
C PRO A 94 3.71 0.34 -8.35
N ILE A 95 2.52 0.63 -7.80
CA ILE A 95 2.37 1.03 -6.39
C ILE A 95 2.73 -0.14 -5.48
N LEU A 96 2.24 -1.36 -5.78
CA LEU A 96 2.61 -2.54 -5.03
C LEU A 96 4.13 -2.79 -5.05
N SER A 97 4.76 -2.64 -6.22
CA SER A 97 6.22 -2.81 -6.36
C SER A 97 7.00 -1.75 -5.56
N LEU A 98 6.48 -0.53 -5.48
CA LEU A 98 7.01 0.53 -4.61
C LEU A 98 6.90 0.16 -3.13
N VAL A 99 5.74 -0.36 -2.71
CA VAL A 99 5.53 -0.83 -1.34
C VAL A 99 6.48 -1.99 -1.00
N GLU A 100 6.65 -2.95 -1.91
CA GLU A 100 7.57 -4.09 -1.74
C GLU A 100 9.02 -3.62 -1.54
N TRP A 101 9.52 -2.69 -2.38
CA TRP A 101 10.90 -2.24 -2.20
C TRP A 101 11.07 -1.49 -0.87
N LYS A 102 10.11 -0.63 -0.48
CA LYS A 102 10.20 0.12 0.79
C LYS A 102 10.13 -0.84 1.98
N TYR A 103 9.35 -1.92 1.86
CA TYR A 103 9.33 -3.02 2.83
C TYR A 103 10.68 -3.70 2.97
N TYR A 104 11.29 -4.09 1.85
CA TYR A 104 12.60 -4.75 1.86
C TYR A 104 13.72 -3.86 2.40
N LEU A 105 13.73 -2.56 2.06
CA LEU A 105 14.71 -1.62 2.59
C LEU A 105 14.52 -1.38 4.10
N LYS A 106 13.29 -1.09 4.52
CA LYS A 106 13.00 -0.61 5.89
C LYS A 106 12.98 -1.73 6.93
N PHE A 107 12.39 -2.88 6.62
CA PHE A 107 12.14 -3.93 7.61
C PHE A 107 13.04 -5.15 7.43
N LYS A 108 13.29 -5.58 6.18
CA LYS A 108 14.12 -6.77 5.92
C LYS A 108 15.61 -6.46 5.76
N HIS A 109 15.94 -5.20 5.47
CA HIS A 109 17.30 -4.76 5.11
C HIS A 109 17.89 -5.58 3.95
N ASP A 110 17.03 -5.99 3.02
CA ASP A 110 17.40 -6.77 1.83
C ASP A 110 17.42 -5.85 0.62
N PHE A 111 18.61 -5.29 0.34
CA PHE A 111 18.79 -4.40 -0.79
C PHE A 111 18.57 -5.09 -2.14
N VAL A 112 18.93 -6.38 -2.25
CA VAL A 112 18.82 -7.12 -3.51
C VAL A 112 17.35 -7.33 -3.86
N ALA A 113 16.53 -7.74 -2.89
CA ALA A 113 15.10 -7.86 -3.08
C ALA A 113 14.44 -6.50 -3.40
N ALA A 114 14.88 -5.43 -2.73
CA ALA A 114 14.40 -4.09 -3.01
C ALA A 114 14.71 -3.63 -4.45
N GLU A 115 15.94 -3.84 -4.92
CA GLU A 115 16.37 -3.47 -6.28
C GLU A 115 15.59 -4.25 -7.34
N GLN A 116 15.28 -5.53 -7.08
CA GLN A 116 14.42 -6.33 -7.95
C GLN A 116 13.01 -5.74 -8.05
N SER A 117 12.40 -5.35 -6.93
CA SER A 117 11.08 -4.70 -6.92
C SER A 117 11.10 -3.36 -7.66
N PHE A 118 12.15 -2.54 -7.49
CA PHE A 118 12.35 -1.30 -8.26
C PHE A 118 12.48 -1.55 -9.76
N THR A 119 13.27 -2.56 -10.15
CA THR A 119 13.44 -2.95 -11.55
C THR A 119 12.11 -3.40 -12.17
N ASN A 120 11.32 -4.18 -11.44
CA ASN A 120 10.00 -4.62 -11.89
C ASN A 120 9.03 -3.43 -12.07
N ALA A 121 9.05 -2.46 -11.14
CA ALA A 121 8.22 -1.26 -11.22
C ALA A 121 8.56 -0.40 -12.45
N THR A 122 9.85 -0.17 -12.70
CA THR A 122 10.33 0.64 -13.83
C THR A 122 10.11 -0.07 -15.16
N LEU A 123 10.29 -1.39 -15.22
CA LEU A 123 9.95 -2.19 -16.39
C LEU A 123 8.46 -2.07 -16.73
N PHE A 124 7.58 -2.18 -15.73
CA PHE A 124 6.14 -2.01 -15.94
C PHE A 124 5.80 -0.63 -16.51
N ALA A 125 6.33 0.45 -15.92
CA ALA A 125 6.12 1.81 -16.40
C ALA A 125 6.54 1.97 -17.86
N ARG A 126 7.70 1.39 -18.23
CA ARG A 126 8.19 1.37 -19.61
C ARG A 126 7.29 0.58 -20.56
N LEU A 127 6.77 -0.57 -20.13
CA LEU A 127 5.87 -1.41 -20.93
C LEU A 127 4.54 -0.73 -21.23
N VAL A 128 4.01 0.04 -20.27
CA VAL A 128 2.77 0.82 -20.45
C VAL A 128 3.03 2.14 -21.20
N GLY A 129 4.31 2.50 -21.42
CA GLY A 129 4.70 3.75 -22.09
C GLY A 129 4.54 4.98 -21.22
N ASP A 130 4.45 4.82 -19.89
CA ASP A 130 4.31 5.93 -18.94
C ASP A 130 5.69 6.41 -18.46
N THR A 131 6.27 7.32 -19.23
CA THR A 131 7.58 7.92 -18.92
C THR A 131 7.55 8.79 -17.66
N TYR A 132 6.40 9.36 -17.32
CA TYR A 132 6.26 10.17 -16.12
C TYR A 132 6.36 9.28 -14.88
N LEU A 133 5.65 8.16 -14.87
CA LEU A 133 5.73 7.16 -13.82
C LEU A 133 7.14 6.58 -13.70
N GLU A 134 7.79 6.22 -14.82
CA GLU A 134 9.17 5.69 -14.79
C GLU A 134 10.13 6.67 -14.11
N ASN A 135 10.06 7.96 -14.44
CA ASN A 135 10.93 8.99 -13.85
C ASN A 135 10.64 9.19 -12.36
N LYS A 136 9.36 9.23 -11.98
CA LYS A 136 8.97 9.37 -10.57
C LYS A 136 9.45 8.19 -9.71
N LEU A 137 9.39 6.97 -10.23
CA LEU A 137 9.92 5.78 -9.55
C LEU A 137 11.45 5.87 -9.34
N LYS A 138 12.19 6.38 -10.33
CA LYS A 138 13.65 6.59 -10.21
C LYS A 138 14.00 7.66 -9.18
N GLU A 139 13.21 8.74 -9.12
CA GLU A 139 13.38 9.79 -8.10
C GLU A 139 13.16 9.23 -6.69
N GLU A 140 12.06 8.50 -6.48
CA GLU A 140 11.75 7.84 -5.19
C GLU A 140 12.83 6.84 -4.78
N TRP A 141 13.29 5.98 -5.71
CA TRP A 141 14.35 5.01 -5.43
C TRP A 141 15.64 5.70 -4.98
N LYS A 142 16.01 6.80 -5.62
CA LYS A 142 17.18 7.58 -5.22
C LYS A 142 16.99 8.14 -3.81
N LEU A 143 15.83 8.72 -3.49
CA LEU A 143 15.55 9.22 -2.15
C LEU A 143 15.66 8.12 -1.08
N ASP A 144 15.07 6.95 -1.34
CA ASP A 144 15.04 5.82 -0.41
C ASP A 144 16.40 5.12 -0.21
N THR A 145 17.33 5.22 -1.18
CA THR A 145 18.66 4.56 -1.10
C THR A 145 19.80 5.48 -0.70
N THR A 146 19.61 6.80 -0.73
CA THR A 146 20.65 7.78 -0.35
C THR A 146 20.49 8.30 1.09
N THR A 147 19.37 7.98 1.76
CA THR A 147 19.03 8.43 3.12
C THR A 147 19.28 7.31 4.13
#